data_AF-A0A1F6NU54-F1
#
_entry.id   AF-A0A1F6NU54-F1
#
_cell.length_a   1.000
_cell.length_b   1.000
_cell.length_c   1.000
_cell.angle_alpha   90.00
_cell.angle_beta   90.00
_cell.angle_gamma   90.00
#
_symmetry.space_group_name_H-M   'P 1'
#
loop_
_entity.id
_entity.type
_entity.pdbx_description
1 polymer ?
#
loop_
_entity_poly.entity_id
_entity_poly.type
_entity_poly.pdbx_seq_one_letter_code
_entity_poly.pdbx_strand_id
1 'polypeptide(L)'
;MKPARIEIISNEAEGFKQALDVGGLFHVFADTGLPAYSQRYKMVEDFSFGRAVVVDDQDNFFHIKPDGSPAYAERYLTVKMFTIVEEDLFLSVVMDNDRNCFHIDRDGRPAYLYRFDYAGDFSSGLAPIRTDEVYYYILPNGEPAHGPRDSFDLAAEFYLDVATVVKNGRQFKILPDGTELGAFGKKH
;
A
#
# COMPACT_ATOMS: atom_id res chain seq x y z
N MET A 1 -33.27 10.78 -24.48
CA MET A 1 -32.05 11.09 -23.70
C MET A 1 -30.90 10.32 -24.35
N LYS A 2 -29.79 10.96 -24.73
CA LYS A 2 -28.60 10.21 -25.18
C LYS A 2 -28.04 9.46 -23.96
N PRO A 3 -27.61 8.20 -24.09
CA PRO A 3 -26.96 7.50 -22.99
C PRO A 3 -25.73 8.31 -22.53
N ALA A 4 -25.47 8.32 -21.23
CA ALA A 4 -24.27 8.92 -20.69
C ALA A 4 -23.05 8.27 -21.36
N ARG A 5 -22.14 9.10 -21.90
CA ARG A 5 -20.93 8.61 -22.55
C ARG A 5 -19.98 8.11 -21.48
N ILE A 6 -19.65 6.82 -21.52
CA ILE A 6 -18.60 6.20 -20.71
C ILE A 6 -17.30 6.24 -21.51
N GLU A 7 -16.22 6.67 -20.87
CA GLU A 7 -14.86 6.66 -21.41
C GLU A 7 -14.01 5.65 -20.63
N ILE A 8 -13.34 4.73 -21.33
CA ILE A 8 -12.42 3.76 -20.72
C ILE A 8 -11.03 4.37 -20.68
N ILE A 9 -10.40 4.38 -19.50
CA ILE A 9 -9.15 5.13 -19.27
C ILE A 9 -7.97 4.28 -18.80
N SER A 10 -8.18 2.98 -18.52
CA SER A 10 -7.10 2.06 -18.14
C SER A 10 -7.14 0.75 -18.92
N ASN A 11 -6.03 0.01 -18.81
CA ASN A 11 -5.95 -1.38 -19.25
C ASN A 11 -6.75 -2.29 -18.31
N GLU A 12 -6.93 -3.54 -18.72
CA GLU A 12 -7.59 -4.53 -17.88
C GLU A 12 -6.73 -4.92 -16.67
N ALA A 13 -7.36 -4.96 -15.50
CA ALA A 13 -6.84 -5.55 -14.27
C ALA A 13 -7.94 -6.36 -13.59
N GLU A 14 -7.68 -7.64 -13.30
CA GLU A 14 -8.61 -8.57 -12.66
C GLU A 14 -10.02 -8.64 -13.31
N GLY A 15 -10.12 -8.44 -14.62
CA GLY A 15 -11.39 -8.44 -15.35
C GLY A 15 -12.15 -7.11 -15.29
N PHE A 16 -11.53 -6.05 -14.78
CA PHE A 16 -12.08 -4.70 -14.72
C PHE A 16 -11.23 -3.70 -15.48
N LYS A 17 -11.82 -2.56 -15.87
CA LYS A 17 -11.12 -1.38 -16.38
C LYS A 17 -11.66 -0.14 -15.68
N GLN A 18 -10.82 0.85 -15.47
CA GLN A 18 -11.25 2.15 -14.99
C GLN A 18 -11.98 2.89 -16.11
N ALA A 19 -13.04 3.59 -15.72
CA ALA A 19 -13.88 4.36 -16.61
C ALA A 19 -14.31 5.68 -15.97
N LEU A 20 -14.66 6.64 -16.82
CA LEU A 20 -15.13 7.97 -16.46
C LEU A 20 -16.48 8.24 -17.12
N ASP A 21 -17.41 8.80 -16.37
CA ASP A 21 -18.59 9.47 -16.91
C ASP A 21 -18.82 10.82 -16.21
N VAL A 22 -19.96 11.46 -16.49
CA VAL A 22 -20.32 12.77 -15.92
C VAL A 22 -20.43 12.77 -14.39
N GLY A 23 -20.60 11.60 -13.76
CA GLY A 23 -20.70 11.46 -12.31
C GLY A 23 -19.37 11.19 -11.62
N GLY A 24 -18.32 10.81 -12.35
CA GLY A 24 -16.98 10.54 -11.80
C GLY A 24 -16.36 9.25 -12.30
N LEU A 25 -15.30 8.81 -11.62
CA LEU A 25 -14.55 7.60 -11.93
C LEU A 25 -15.17 6.36 -11.30
N PHE A 26 -15.08 5.23 -11.98
CA PHE A 26 -15.62 3.94 -11.55
C PHE A 26 -14.98 2.80 -12.35
N HIS A 27 -15.42 1.57 -12.11
CA HIS A 27 -14.98 0.42 -12.87
C HIS A 27 -16.09 -0.14 -13.78
N VAL A 28 -15.68 -0.60 -14.96
CA VAL A 28 -16.51 -1.43 -15.85
C VAL A 28 -15.96 -2.85 -15.90
N PHE A 29 -16.81 -3.82 -16.23
CA PHE A 29 -16.34 -5.14 -16.61
C PHE A 29 -15.58 -5.06 -17.94
N ALA A 30 -14.40 -5.68 -18.01
CA ALA A 30 -13.48 -5.55 -19.13
C ALA A 30 -14.02 -6.13 -20.45
N ASP A 31 -14.89 -7.14 -20.35
CA ASP A 31 -15.48 -7.89 -21.45
C ASP A 31 -16.71 -7.21 -22.08
N THR A 32 -17.55 -6.57 -21.26
CA THR A 32 -18.80 -5.95 -21.68
C THR A 32 -18.72 -4.42 -21.76
N GLY A 33 -17.81 -3.80 -21.02
CA GLY A 33 -17.74 -2.35 -20.85
C GLY A 33 -18.90 -1.77 -20.04
N LEU A 34 -19.74 -2.62 -19.42
CA LEU A 34 -20.83 -2.18 -18.57
C LEU A 34 -20.31 -1.81 -17.17
N PRO A 35 -20.90 -0.80 -16.50
CA PRO A 35 -20.56 -0.47 -15.12
C PRO A 35 -20.63 -1.70 -14.22
N ALA A 36 -19.56 -1.96 -13.46
CA ALA A 36 -19.54 -3.02 -12.46
C ALA A 36 -20.46 -2.69 -11.26
N TYR A 37 -20.67 -1.40 -11.01
CA TYR A 37 -21.48 -0.86 -9.95
C TYR A 37 -21.92 0.59 -10.25
N SER A 38 -22.81 1.15 -9.42
CA SER A 38 -23.43 2.45 -9.66
C SER A 38 -22.69 3.64 -9.04
N GLN A 39 -21.83 3.41 -8.04
CA GLN A 39 -21.07 4.46 -7.36
C GLN A 39 -20.09 5.16 -8.31
N ARG A 40 -19.77 6.41 -7.98
CA ARG A 40 -18.77 7.23 -8.67
C ARG A 40 -17.85 7.85 -7.64
N TYR A 41 -16.57 7.91 -7.98
CA TYR A 41 -15.49 8.32 -7.08
C TYR A 41 -14.68 9.44 -7.72
N LYS A 42 -14.01 10.25 -6.91
CA LYS A 42 -13.03 11.24 -7.38
C LYS A 42 -11.79 10.58 -7.98
N MET A 43 -11.43 9.41 -7.48
CA MET A 43 -10.33 8.57 -7.95
C MET A 43 -10.70 7.10 -7.75
N VAL A 44 -10.25 6.25 -8.67
CA VAL A 44 -10.22 4.81 -8.51
C VAL A 44 -8.86 4.30 -8.97
N GLU A 45 -8.29 3.35 -8.25
CA GLU A 45 -7.13 2.57 -8.71
C GLU A 45 -7.61 1.23 -9.30
N ASP A 46 -6.72 0.53 -10.00
CA ASP A 46 -7.01 -0.80 -10.54
C ASP A 46 -7.35 -1.80 -9.42
N PHE A 47 -8.18 -2.80 -9.73
CA PHE A 47 -8.38 -3.93 -8.84
C PHE A 47 -7.10 -4.75 -8.73
N SER A 48 -6.68 -5.02 -7.49
CA SER A 48 -5.61 -5.94 -7.13
C SER A 48 -6.01 -6.71 -5.88
N PHE A 49 -5.83 -8.03 -5.92
CA PHE A 49 -6.24 -8.96 -4.88
C PHE A 49 -7.72 -8.77 -4.48
N GLY A 50 -8.59 -8.51 -5.46
CA GLY A 50 -10.02 -8.30 -5.27
C GLY A 50 -10.36 -7.08 -4.41
N ARG A 51 -9.50 -6.05 -4.42
CA ARG A 51 -9.71 -4.74 -3.79
C ARG A 51 -9.25 -3.64 -4.74
N ALA A 52 -9.90 -2.49 -4.70
CA ALA A 52 -9.43 -1.28 -5.39
C ALA A 52 -9.45 -0.13 -4.40
N VAL A 53 -8.44 0.73 -4.44
CA VAL A 53 -8.43 2.00 -3.70
C VAL A 53 -9.34 2.98 -4.41
N VAL A 54 -10.13 3.73 -3.65
CA VAL A 54 -10.96 4.82 -4.16
C VAL A 54 -10.86 6.05 -3.28
N VAL A 55 -11.20 7.20 -3.85
CA VAL A 55 -11.40 8.46 -3.12
C VAL A 55 -12.83 8.94 -3.34
N ASP A 56 -13.58 9.12 -2.25
CA ASP A 56 -14.95 9.65 -2.34
C ASP A 56 -15.00 11.17 -2.56
N ASP A 57 -16.20 11.73 -2.62
CA ASP A 57 -16.42 13.17 -2.81
C ASP A 57 -15.96 14.03 -1.64
N GLN A 58 -15.71 13.43 -0.47
CA GLN A 58 -15.22 14.06 0.76
C GLN A 58 -13.70 13.90 0.93
N ASP A 59 -12.99 13.44 -0.10
CA ASP A 59 -11.55 13.19 -0.09
C ASP A 59 -11.11 12.08 0.88
N ASN A 60 -12.01 11.16 1.22
CA ASN A 60 -11.67 9.98 2.02
C ASN A 60 -11.13 8.85 1.15
N PHE A 61 -10.00 8.27 1.55
CA PHE A 61 -9.42 7.08 0.94
C PHE A 61 -9.91 5.80 1.64
N PHE A 62 -10.26 4.78 0.87
CA PHE A 62 -10.62 3.45 1.35
C PHE A 62 -10.58 2.42 0.23
N HIS A 63 -10.65 1.13 0.60
CA HIS A 63 -10.81 0.06 -0.38
C HIS A 63 -12.29 -0.27 -0.64
N ILE A 64 -12.59 -0.62 -1.89
CA ILE A 64 -13.85 -1.24 -2.29
C ILE A 64 -13.66 -2.68 -2.72
N LYS A 65 -14.75 -3.44 -2.69
CA LYS A 65 -14.87 -4.76 -3.31
C LYS A 65 -15.29 -4.63 -4.79
N PRO A 66 -15.23 -5.71 -5.59
CA PRO A 66 -15.65 -5.70 -6.99
C PRO A 66 -17.11 -5.26 -7.22
N ASP A 67 -17.98 -5.41 -6.24
CA ASP A 67 -19.37 -4.94 -6.26
C ASP A 67 -19.52 -3.42 -5.99
N GLY A 68 -18.41 -2.71 -5.81
CA GLY A 68 -18.36 -1.27 -5.55
C GLY A 68 -18.63 -0.87 -4.10
N SER A 69 -18.99 -1.80 -3.23
CA SER A 69 -19.23 -1.49 -1.82
C SER A 69 -17.92 -1.38 -1.04
N PRO A 70 -17.85 -0.50 0.00
CA PRO A 70 -16.69 -0.40 0.86
C PRO A 70 -16.32 -1.76 1.46
N ALA A 71 -15.02 -2.07 1.50
CA ALA A 71 -14.52 -3.29 2.15
C ALA A 71 -14.68 -3.21 3.68
N TYR A 72 -14.64 -2.00 4.24
CA TYR A 72 -14.74 -1.71 5.67
C TYR A 72 -15.29 -0.27 5.90
N ALA A 73 -15.56 0.08 7.16
CA ALA A 73 -16.26 1.32 7.51
C ALA A 73 -15.33 2.54 7.66
N GLU A 74 -14.07 2.29 7.98
CA GLU A 74 -13.04 3.28 8.25
C GLU A 74 -12.68 4.09 7.00
N ARG A 75 -12.24 5.33 7.22
CA ARG A 75 -11.87 6.31 6.18
C ARG A 75 -10.56 6.95 6.57
N TYR A 76 -9.66 7.07 5.60
CA TYR A 76 -8.27 7.43 5.82
C TYR A 76 -7.86 8.65 4.98
N LEU A 77 -6.80 9.33 5.40
CA LEU A 77 -6.17 10.39 4.62
C LEU A 77 -5.44 9.84 3.40
N THR A 78 -4.86 8.64 3.52
CA THR A 78 -4.27 7.88 2.41
C THR A 78 -4.46 6.38 2.64
N VAL A 79 -4.53 5.63 1.54
CA VAL A 79 -4.57 4.17 1.52
C VAL A 79 -3.74 3.70 0.33
N LYS A 80 -2.83 2.74 0.54
CA LYS A 80 -2.12 2.07 -0.55
C LYS A 80 -2.86 0.80 -0.99
N MET A 81 -2.57 0.30 -2.18
CA MET A 81 -3.01 -1.05 -2.58
C MET A 81 -2.51 -2.13 -1.60
N PHE A 82 -3.21 -3.27 -1.56
CA PHE A 82 -2.73 -4.41 -0.79
C PHE A 82 -1.47 -5.01 -1.42
N THR A 83 -0.50 -5.38 -0.59
CA THR A 83 0.63 -6.22 -0.97
C THR A 83 0.50 -7.60 -0.35
N ILE A 84 1.04 -8.61 -1.03
CA ILE A 84 1.19 -9.95 -0.44
C ILE A 84 2.42 -9.92 0.47
N VAL A 85 2.21 -10.24 1.74
CA VAL A 85 3.27 -10.32 2.75
C VAL A 85 3.82 -11.73 2.84
N GLU A 86 2.93 -12.72 2.92
CA GLU A 86 3.18 -14.16 2.85
C GLU A 86 1.91 -14.87 2.37
N GLU A 87 1.92 -16.21 2.29
CA GLU A 87 0.76 -16.98 1.84
C GLU A 87 -0.52 -16.57 2.61
N ASP A 88 -1.53 -16.13 1.86
CA ASP A 88 -2.82 -15.62 2.37
C ASP A 88 -2.78 -14.40 3.31
N LEU A 89 -1.63 -13.75 3.50
CA LEU A 89 -1.51 -12.51 4.27
C LEU A 89 -1.37 -11.29 3.34
N PHE A 90 -2.40 -10.45 3.31
CA PHE A 90 -2.43 -9.22 2.54
C PHE A 90 -2.53 -8.03 3.48
N LEU A 91 -1.57 -7.12 3.39
CA LEU A 91 -1.55 -5.89 4.18
C LEU A 91 -1.51 -4.66 3.28
N SER A 92 -2.14 -3.58 3.73
CA SER A 92 -2.10 -2.27 3.07
C SER A 92 -1.70 -1.22 4.09
N VAL A 93 -0.87 -0.26 3.67
CA VAL A 93 -0.56 0.92 4.46
C VAL A 93 -1.72 1.91 4.40
N VAL A 94 -2.10 2.43 5.57
CA VAL A 94 -3.07 3.52 5.71
C VAL A 94 -2.53 4.63 6.58
N MET A 95 -3.02 5.85 6.36
CA MET A 95 -2.79 7.00 7.24
C MET A 95 -4.12 7.51 7.81
N ASP A 96 -4.27 7.51 9.13
CA ASP A 96 -5.47 8.03 9.78
C ASP A 96 -5.50 9.56 9.87
N ASN A 97 -6.60 10.11 10.40
CA ASN A 97 -6.81 11.56 10.53
C ASN A 97 -5.83 12.24 11.50
N ASP A 98 -5.22 11.48 12.40
CA ASP A 98 -4.18 11.95 13.33
C ASP A 98 -2.78 11.86 12.68
N ARG A 99 -2.72 11.52 11.38
CA ARG A 99 -1.50 11.35 10.57
C ARG A 99 -0.63 10.17 11.01
N ASN A 100 -1.22 9.19 11.68
CA ASN A 100 -0.51 7.96 11.99
C ASN A 100 -0.59 6.97 10.84
N CYS A 101 0.56 6.40 10.48
CA CYS A 101 0.68 5.30 9.53
C CYS A 101 0.66 3.95 10.23
N PHE A 102 -0.04 2.98 9.65
CA PHE A 102 -0.05 1.58 10.08
C PHE A 102 -0.58 0.67 8.96
N HIS A 103 -0.56 -0.63 9.21
CA HIS A 103 -1.03 -1.62 8.25
C HIS A 103 -2.38 -2.21 8.68
N ILE A 104 -3.26 -2.44 7.69
CA ILE A 104 -4.56 -3.10 7.88
C ILE A 104 -4.68 -4.37 7.03
N ASP A 105 -5.51 -5.29 7.47
CA ASP A 105 -5.95 -6.45 6.71
C ASP A 105 -7.07 -6.10 5.71
N ARG A 106 -7.52 -7.11 4.95
CA ARG A 106 -8.58 -6.97 3.93
C ARG A 106 -9.97 -6.68 4.46
N ASP A 107 -10.17 -6.82 5.77
CA ASP A 107 -11.39 -6.49 6.51
C ASP A 107 -11.24 -5.13 7.23
N GLY A 108 -10.13 -4.42 7.04
CA GLY A 108 -9.86 -3.11 7.65
C GLY A 108 -9.33 -3.17 9.07
N ARG A 109 -9.03 -4.36 9.60
CA ARG A 109 -8.50 -4.51 10.95
C ARG A 109 -7.01 -4.15 10.97
N PRO A 110 -6.54 -3.33 11.92
CA PRO A 110 -5.11 -3.12 12.10
C PRO A 110 -4.38 -4.44 12.34
N ALA A 111 -3.28 -4.68 11.62
CA ALA A 111 -2.43 -5.85 11.84
C ALA A 111 -1.79 -5.85 13.24
N TYR A 112 -1.65 -4.67 13.83
CA TYR A 112 -1.09 -4.43 15.17
C TYR A 112 -1.58 -3.08 15.73
N LEU A 113 -1.28 -2.83 17.01
CA LEU A 113 -1.73 -1.63 17.73
C LEU A 113 -0.78 -0.44 17.61
N TYR A 114 0.48 -0.66 17.22
CA TYR A 114 1.47 0.40 17.03
C TYR A 114 1.07 1.37 15.90
N ARG A 115 1.52 2.61 16.02
CA ARG A 115 1.24 3.73 15.12
C ARG A 115 2.54 4.49 14.89
N PHE A 116 2.82 4.84 13.64
CA PHE A 116 4.11 5.35 13.20
C PHE A 116 3.95 6.66 12.41
N ASP A 117 5.01 7.47 12.32
CA ASP A 117 5.01 8.69 11.49
C ASP A 117 5.08 8.38 10.00
N TYR A 118 5.56 7.18 9.66
CA TYR A 118 5.63 6.64 8.30
C TYR A 118 5.64 5.12 8.35
N ALA A 119 5.01 4.49 7.35
CA ALA A 119 5.15 3.07 7.07
C ALA A 119 5.30 2.87 5.56
N GLY A 120 6.30 2.08 5.17
CA GLY A 120 6.45 1.54 3.81
C GLY A 120 5.71 0.22 3.67
N ASP A 121 5.65 -0.28 2.44
CA ASP A 121 5.04 -1.58 2.16
C ASP A 121 5.90 -2.73 2.69
N PHE A 122 5.25 -3.84 3.03
CA PHE A 122 5.96 -5.07 3.30
C PHE A 122 6.60 -5.62 2.03
N SER A 123 7.91 -5.88 2.10
CA SER A 123 8.66 -6.61 1.07
C SER A 123 9.75 -7.46 1.74
N SER A 124 10.01 -8.65 1.19
CA SER A 124 10.91 -9.64 1.82
C SER A 124 10.55 -9.91 3.30
N GLY A 125 9.25 -9.89 3.62
CA GLY A 125 8.72 -10.13 4.97
C GLY A 125 8.81 -8.96 5.95
N LEU A 126 9.41 -7.82 5.56
CA LEU A 126 9.64 -6.67 6.44
C LEU A 126 9.09 -5.38 5.86
N ALA A 127 8.70 -4.44 6.73
CA ALA A 127 8.33 -3.09 6.33
C ALA A 127 9.23 -2.05 7.03
N PRO A 128 9.79 -1.06 6.32
CA PRO A 128 10.43 0.08 6.96
C PRO A 128 9.36 0.99 7.56
N ILE A 129 9.54 1.36 8.83
CA ILE A 129 8.71 2.37 9.49
C ILE A 129 9.60 3.49 10.01
N ARG A 130 8.99 4.65 10.29
CA ARG A 130 9.66 5.78 10.95
C ARG A 130 8.90 6.22 12.20
N THR A 131 9.65 6.49 13.26
CA THR A 131 9.14 7.15 14.49
C THR A 131 10.21 8.08 15.01
N ASP A 132 9.84 9.29 15.40
CA ASP A 132 10.76 10.30 15.95
C ASP A 132 12.00 10.52 15.05
N GLU A 133 11.78 10.62 13.73
CA GLU A 133 12.81 10.80 12.69
C GLU A 133 13.79 9.63 12.51
N VAL A 134 13.51 8.47 13.12
CA VAL A 134 14.36 7.29 13.04
C VAL A 134 13.64 6.16 12.30
N TYR A 135 14.33 5.53 11.35
CA TYR A 135 13.83 4.38 10.62
C TYR A 135 14.28 3.06 11.25
N TYR A 136 13.40 2.06 11.22
CA TYR A 136 13.73 0.65 11.48
C TYR A 136 12.75 -0.26 10.74
N TYR A 137 13.01 -1.57 10.75
CA TYR A 137 12.14 -2.55 10.11
C TYR A 137 11.30 -3.30 11.13
N ILE A 138 10.07 -3.61 10.75
CA ILE A 138 9.13 -4.42 11.54
C ILE A 138 8.70 -5.68 10.80
N LEU A 139 8.31 -6.67 11.58
CA LEU A 139 7.59 -7.87 11.15
C LEU A 139 6.09 -7.57 10.94
N PRO A 140 5.33 -8.46 10.29
CA PRO A 140 3.89 -8.27 10.03
C PRO A 140 3.03 -8.10 11.29
N ASN A 141 3.49 -8.63 12.42
CA ASN A 141 2.86 -8.46 13.73
C ASN A 141 3.22 -7.14 14.45
N GLY A 142 4.03 -6.28 13.80
CA GLY A 142 4.44 -4.97 14.33
C GLY A 142 5.66 -5.00 15.24
N GLU A 143 6.22 -6.18 15.53
CA GLU A 143 7.45 -6.29 16.33
C GLU A 143 8.67 -5.83 15.53
N PRO A 144 9.66 -5.18 16.15
CA PRO A 144 10.93 -4.87 15.48
C PRO A 144 11.58 -6.14 14.91
N ALA A 145 12.01 -6.08 13.66
CA ALA A 145 12.68 -7.18 12.97
C ALA A 145 14.09 -7.46 13.51
N HIS A 146 14.70 -6.45 14.11
CA HIS A 146 16.09 -6.44 14.56
C HIS A 146 16.18 -5.89 15.99
N GLY A 147 17.41 -5.87 16.54
CA GLY A 147 17.62 -5.43 17.91
C GLY A 147 17.36 -3.93 18.12
N PRO A 148 17.26 -3.46 19.38
CA PRO A 148 16.91 -2.07 19.74
C PRO A 148 17.94 -1.01 19.30
N ARG A 149 19.03 -1.39 18.62
CA ARG A 149 20.06 -0.48 18.08
C ARG A 149 20.11 -0.47 16.56
N ASP A 150 19.25 -1.23 15.90
CA ASP A 150 19.21 -1.39 14.45
C ASP A 150 18.25 -0.37 13.84
N SER A 151 18.56 0.89 14.12
CA SER A 151 17.95 2.06 13.51
C SER A 151 18.83 2.68 12.41
N PHE A 152 18.17 3.43 11.53
CA PHE A 152 18.73 4.09 10.36
C PHE A 152 18.21 5.53 10.27
N ASP A 153 19.01 6.41 9.66
CA ASP A 153 18.60 7.77 9.30
C ASP A 153 17.61 7.73 8.13
N LEU A 154 17.76 6.75 7.23
CA LEU A 154 16.84 6.44 6.14
C LEU A 154 16.83 4.93 5.88
N ALA A 155 15.66 4.39 5.55
CA ALA A 155 15.49 2.99 5.14
C ALA A 155 14.55 2.89 3.94
N ALA A 156 15.02 2.23 2.87
CA ALA A 156 14.18 1.87 1.72
C ALA A 156 13.47 0.53 1.97
N GLU A 157 12.40 0.27 1.22
CA GLU A 157 11.82 -1.07 1.14
C GLU A 157 12.82 -2.06 0.53
N PHE A 158 12.69 -3.35 0.87
CA PHE A 158 13.51 -4.40 0.27
C PHE A 158 13.11 -4.62 -1.19
N TYR A 159 14.12 -4.80 -2.05
CA TYR A 159 13.95 -5.24 -3.43
C TYR A 159 14.95 -6.36 -3.72
N LEU A 160 14.44 -7.53 -4.11
CA LEU A 160 15.23 -8.75 -4.28
C LEU A 160 16.07 -9.06 -3.02
N ASP A 161 15.42 -9.04 -1.84
CA ASP A 161 16.03 -9.28 -0.53
C ASP A 161 17.20 -8.36 -0.18
N VAL A 162 17.23 -7.16 -0.76
CA VAL A 162 18.22 -6.14 -0.43
C VAL A 162 17.55 -4.79 -0.24
N ALA A 163 17.83 -4.14 0.89
CA ALA A 163 17.43 -2.76 1.14
C ALA A 163 18.64 -1.84 1.20
N THR A 164 18.46 -0.60 0.75
CA THR A 164 19.45 0.47 0.94
C THR A 164 19.08 1.27 2.18
N VAL A 165 20.05 1.48 3.05
CA VAL A 165 19.88 2.23 4.30
C VAL A 165 20.97 3.28 4.45
N VAL A 166 20.68 4.32 5.23
CA VAL A 166 21.66 5.34 5.64
C VAL A 166 21.77 5.32 7.16
N LYS A 167 22.99 5.29 7.69
CA LYS A 167 23.25 5.43 9.12
C LYS A 167 24.51 6.24 9.36
N ASN A 168 24.42 7.26 10.22
CA ASN A 168 25.51 8.19 10.50
C ASN A 168 26.11 8.80 9.22
N GLY A 169 25.26 9.15 8.25
CA GLY A 169 25.68 9.72 6.96
C GLY A 169 26.35 8.76 5.98
N ARG A 170 26.42 7.45 6.29
CA ARG A 170 26.93 6.42 5.37
C ARG A 170 25.77 5.60 4.79
N GLN A 171 25.73 5.51 3.46
CA GLN A 171 24.81 4.62 2.75
C GLN A 171 25.42 3.23 2.56
N PHE A 172 24.66 2.18 2.85
CA PHE A 172 25.04 0.78 2.63
C PHE A 172 23.80 -0.09 2.37
N LYS A 173 24.03 -1.36 2.03
CA LYS A 173 22.98 -2.33 1.75
C LYS A 173 22.85 -3.32 2.90
N ILE A 174 21.64 -3.77 3.18
CA ILE A 174 21.37 -4.82 4.17
C ILE A 174 20.52 -5.94 3.58
N LEU A 175 20.63 -7.13 4.15
CA LEU A 175 19.73 -8.27 3.96
C LEU A 175 18.57 -8.20 4.99
N PRO A 176 17.47 -8.98 4.80
CA PRO A 176 16.32 -8.97 5.71
C PRO A 176 16.63 -9.46 7.13
N ASP A 177 17.77 -10.14 7.35
CA ASP A 177 18.22 -10.50 8.70
C ASP A 177 19.00 -9.36 9.40
N GLY A 178 19.19 -8.22 8.73
CA GLY A 178 19.95 -7.06 9.20
C GLY A 178 21.44 -7.10 8.82
N THR A 179 21.92 -8.16 8.15
CA THR A 179 23.31 -8.28 7.73
C THR A 179 23.67 -7.19 6.73
N GLU A 180 24.68 -6.37 7.06
CA GLU A 180 25.27 -5.42 6.10
C GLU A 180 26.02 -6.15 4.99
N LEU A 181 25.65 -5.86 3.74
CA LEU A 181 26.45 -6.24 2.57
C LEU A 181 27.60 -5.24 2.43
N GLY A 182 28.81 -5.68 2.76
CA GLY A 182 30.01 -4.87 2.58
C GLY A 182 30.18 -4.41 1.12
N ALA A 183 30.86 -3.28 0.92
CA ALA A 183 31.26 -2.86 -0.43
C ALA A 183 32.06 -4.02 -1.06
N PHE A 184 31.58 -4.58 -2.17
CA PHE A 184 32.36 -5.52 -2.97
C PHE A 184 33.62 -4.79 -3.44
N GLY A 185 34.69 -4.87 -2.64
CA GLY A 185 36.01 -4.44 -3.05
C GLY A 185 36.38 -5.21 -4.30
N LYS A 186 36.74 -4.48 -5.36
CA LYS A 186 37.43 -5.04 -6.53
C LYS A 186 38.55 -5.94 -6.00
N LYS A 187 38.40 -7.26 -6.16
CA LYS A 187 39.57 -8.14 -6.02
C LYS A 187 40.52 -7.76 -7.15
N HIS A 188 41.71 -7.30 -6.76
CA HIS A 188 42.87 -7.17 -7.64
C HIS A 188 43.28 -8.53 -8.17
#